data_AF-A0A1Y6E6R6-F1
#
_entry.id   AF-A0A1Y6E6R6-F1
#
_cell.length_a   1.000
_cell.length_b   1.000
_cell.length_c   1.000
_cell.angle_alpha   90.00
_cell.angle_beta   90.00
_cell.angle_gamma   90.00
#
_symmetry.space_group_name_H-M   'P 1'
#
loop_
_entity.id
_entity.type
_entity.pdbx_description
1 polymer ?
#
loop_
_entity_poly.entity_id
_entity_poly.type
_entity_poly.pdbx_seq_one_letter_code
_entity_poly.pdbx_strand_id
1 'polypeptide(L)' 'MGEVYLDFESDKVAVIVRNDAAGQPQRVATVYLMKDGWHAKSAMLHTRHAWTGPFATADEALATFALAVRA' A
#
# COMPACT_ATOMS: atom_id res chain seq x y z
N MET A 1 4.40 -10.28 -14.29
CA MET A 1 4.08 -9.01 -13.60
C MET A 1 3.03 -9.36 -12.57
N GLY A 2 3.32 -9.16 -11.28
CA GLY A 2 2.37 -9.43 -10.22
C GLY A 2 1.27 -8.38 -10.20
N GLU A 3 0.02 -8.79 -10.15
CA GLU A 3 -1.11 -7.89 -9.90
C GLU A 3 -0.94 -7.23 -8.53
N VAL A 4 -1.17 -5.92 -8.46
CA VAL A 4 -1.16 -5.16 -7.20
C VAL A 4 -2.55 -4.55 -7.02
N TYR A 5 -3.16 -4.78 -5.86
CA TYR A 5 -4.53 -4.35 -5.57
C TYR A 5 -4.68 -3.90 -4.11
N LEU A 6 -5.81 -3.26 -3.82
CA LEU A 6 -6.23 -2.89 -2.47
C LEU A 6 -7.21 -3.91 -1.92
N ASP A 7 -6.99 -4.33 -0.69
CA ASP A 7 -7.93 -5.11 0.11
C ASP A 7 -8.40 -4.26 1.30
N PHE A 8 -9.68 -3.92 1.33
CA PHE A 8 -10.23 -3.04 2.37
C PHE A 8 -10.65 -3.86 3.59
N GLU A 9 -9.93 -3.68 4.70
CA GLU A 9 -10.32 -4.25 6.00
C GLU A 9 -11.47 -3.43 6.64
N SER A 10 -11.57 -2.13 6.31
CA SER A 10 -12.62 -1.22 6.78
C SER A 10 -12.70 0.05 5.92
N ASP A 11 -13.59 0.98 6.28
CA ASP A 11 -13.69 2.32 5.69
C ASP A 11 -12.42 3.18 5.90
N LYS A 12 -11.59 2.84 6.89
CA LYS A 12 -10.40 3.62 7.29
C LYS A 12 -9.09 2.88 7.13
N VAL A 13 -9.13 1.60 6.77
CA VAL A 13 -7.94 0.75 6.69
C VAL A 13 -8.04 -0.11 5.45
N ALA A 14 -7.00 -0.06 4.64
CA ALA A 14 -6.81 -0.93 3.49
C ALA A 14 -5.41 -1.52 3.49
N VAL A 15 -5.22 -2.62 2.78
CA VAL A 15 -3.95 -3.32 2.63
C VAL A 15 -3.60 -3.34 1.16
N ILE A 16 -2.39 -2.90 0.83
CA ILE A 16 -1.87 -3.07 -0.54
C ILE A 16 -1.27 -4.47 -0.60
N VAL A 17 -1.78 -5.28 -1.53
CA VAL A 17 -1.35 -6.66 -1.77
C VAL A 17 -0.75 -6.75 -3.16
N ARG A 18 0.34 -7.51 -3.29
CA ARG A 18 0.98 -7.86 -4.56
C ARG A 18 1.04 -9.37 -4.69
N ASN A 19 0.60 -9.90 -5.81
CA ASN A 19 0.81 -11.30 -6.15
C ASN A 19 2.27 -11.54 -6.59
N ASP A 20 2.94 -12.55 -6.05
CA ASP A 20 4.26 -12.96 -6.49
C ASP A 20 4.23 -13.70 -7.86
N ALA A 21 5.38 -14.21 -8.31
CA ALA A 21 5.46 -14.94 -9.59
C ALA A 21 4.67 -16.26 -9.59
N ALA A 22 4.37 -16.82 -8.42
CA ALA A 22 3.54 -18.00 -8.25
C ALA A 22 2.05 -17.65 -7.98
N GLY A 23 1.69 -16.36 -8.01
CA GLY A 23 0.34 -15.89 -7.73
C GLY A 23 -0.01 -15.84 -6.25
N GLN A 24 0.95 -15.96 -5.34
CA GLN A 24 0.70 -15.88 -3.91
C GLN A 24 0.58 -14.42 -3.46
N PRO A 25 -0.47 -14.05 -2.72
CA PRO A 25 -0.66 -12.69 -2.24
C PRO A 25 0.35 -12.35 -1.15
N GLN A 26 1.08 -11.24 -1.34
CA GLN A 26 2.01 -10.69 -0.39
C GLN A 26 1.58 -9.27 0.01
N ARG A 27 1.40 -9.03 1.31
CA ARG A 27 1.18 -7.68 1.84
C ARG A 27 2.43 -6.82 1.65
N VAL A 28 2.29 -5.70 0.95
CA VAL A 28 3.40 -4.76 0.70
C VAL A 28 3.28 -3.49 1.54
N ALA A 29 2.07 -3.07 1.88
CA ALA A 29 1.84 -1.92 2.74
C ALA A 29 0.45 -1.96 3.39
N THR A 30 0.28 -1.16 4.44
CA THR A 30 -1.02 -0.90 5.07
C THR A 30 -1.33 0.57 4.92
N VAL A 31 -2.53 0.90 4.46
CA VAL A 31 -2.99 2.27 4.27
C VAL A 31 -4.01 2.60 5.35
N TYR A 32 -3.78 3.71 6.05
CA TYR A 32 -4.62 4.19 7.14
C TYR A 32 -5.19 5.56 6.77
N LEU A 33 -6.49 5.75 6.93
CA LEU A 33 -7.11 7.07 6.89
C LEU A 33 -6.87 7.79 8.22
N MET A 34 -6.06 8.85 8.16
CA MET A 34 -5.79 9.75 9.27
C MET A 34 -6.50 11.09 9.08
N LYS A 35 -6.32 12.02 10.02
CA LYS A 35 -7.01 13.33 10.01
C LYS A 35 -6.66 14.20 8.80
N ASP A 36 -5.46 14.04 8.25
CA ASP A 36 -4.89 14.83 7.16
C ASP A 36 -4.87 14.10 5.81
N GLY A 37 -5.38 12.86 5.75
CA GLY A 37 -5.45 12.06 4.53
C GLY A 37 -5.08 10.60 4.76
N TRP A 38 -4.91 9.87 3.66
CA TRP A 38 -4.47 8.48 3.67
C TRP A 38 -2.94 8.39 3.80
N HIS A 39 -2.45 7.53 4.69
CA HIS A 39 -1.03 7.28 4.89
C HIS A 39 -0.72 5.80 4.70
N ALA A 40 0.28 5.49 3.89
CA ALA A 40 0.74 4.13 3.65
C ALA A 40 1.99 3.82 4.47
N LYS A 41 1.93 2.74 5.25
CA LYS A 41 3.05 2.15 5.96
C LYS A 41 3.54 0.90 5.22
N SER A 42 4.77 0.94 4.73
CA SER A 42 5.44 -0.20 4.10
C SER A 42 5.54 -1.39 5.08
N ALA A 43 5.24 -2.58 4.58
CA ALA A 43 5.40 -3.84 5.31
C ALA A 43 6.85 -4.33 5.35
N MET A 44 7.71 -3.82 4.47
CA MET A 44 9.12 -4.24 4.33
C MET A 44 10.09 -3.31 5.05
N LEU A 45 9.66 -2.10 5.41
CA LEU A 45 10.48 -1.12 6.13
C LEU A 45 10.01 -1.02 7.57
N HIS A 46 10.93 -1.22 8.52
CA HIS A 46 10.66 -1.13 9.96
C HIS A 46 11.25 0.14 10.60
N THR A 47 11.51 1.16 9.78
CA THR A 47 12.09 2.45 10.23
C THR A 47 11.04 3.56 10.16
N ARG A 48 11.37 4.75 10.67
CA ARG A 48 10.52 5.96 10.52
C ARG A 48 10.21 6.30 9.06
N HIS A 49 11.04 5.86 8.12
CA HIS A 49 10.87 6.08 6.68
C HIS A 49 9.89 5.08 6.03
N ALA A 50 9.26 4.20 6.82
CA ALA A 50 8.24 3.28 6.32
C ALA A 50 6.93 3.98 5.93
N TRP A 51 6.72 5.23 6.34
CA TRP A 51 5.49 5.97 6.12
C TRP A 51 5.59 6.88 4.91
N THR A 52 4.52 6.92 4.12
CA THR A 52 4.38 7.75 2.92
C THR A 52 2.97 8.34 2.88
N GLY A 53 2.84 9.56 2.36
CA GLY A 53 1.59 10.32 2.35
C GLY A 53 1.80 11.75 2.88
N PRO A 54 0.71 12.51 3.10
CA PRO A 54 -0.69 12.10 2.91
C PRO A 54 -1.09 11.96 1.44
N PHE A 55 -2.03 11.06 1.16
CA PHE A 55 -2.71 10.88 -0.13
C PHE A 55 -4.19 11.28 -0.01
N ALA A 56 -4.80 11.72 -1.11
CA ALA A 56 -6.22 12.07 -1.12
C ALA A 56 -7.12 10.83 -1.05
N THR A 57 -6.68 9.72 -1.64
CA THR A 57 -7.42 8.44 -1.65
C THR A 57 -6.50 7.24 -1.38
N ALA A 58 -7.09 6.10 -1.02
CA ALA A 58 -6.34 4.84 -0.92
C ALA A 58 -5.77 4.39 -2.27
N ASP A 59 -6.46 4.65 -3.39
CA ASP A 59 -6.00 4.32 -4.74
C ASP A 59 -4.75 5.13 -5.16
N GLU A 60 -4.64 6.39 -4.73
CA GLU A 60 -3.40 7.16 -4.92
C GLU A 60 -2.21 6.54 -4.17
N ALA A 61 -2.47 6.03 -2.96
CA ALA A 61 -1.46 5.28 -2.22
C ALA A 61 -1.06 4.02 -3.00
N LEU A 62 -2.03 3.23 -3.51
CA LEU A 62 -1.78 2.05 -4.35
C LEU A 62 -0.89 2.38 -5.56
N ALA A 63 -1.18 3.47 -6.28
CA ALA A 63 -0.41 3.88 -7.45
C ALA A 63 1.08 4.11 -7.13
N THR A 64 1.40 4.64 -5.94
CA THR A 64 2.78 4.85 -5.48
C THR A 64 3.55 3.54 -5.31
N PHE A 65 2.87 2.49 -4.80
CA PHE A 65 3.48 1.17 -4.61
C PHE A 65 3.50 0.33 -5.90
N ALA A 66 2.58 0.57 -6.83
CA ALA A 66 2.59 -0.04 -8.16
C ALA A 66 3.76 0.49 -9.03
N LEU A 67 4.09 1.78 -8.92
CA LEU A 67 5.18 2.42 -9.66
C LEU A 67 6.58 1.97 -9.21
N ALA A 68 6.76 1.62 -7.92
CA ALA A 68 8.03 1.14 -7.39
C ALA A 68 8.52 -0.19 -8.01
N VAL A 69 7.65 -0.89 -8.77
CA VAL A 69 7.96 -2.15 -9.47
C VAL A 69 8.65 -1.92 -10.84
N ARG A 70 8.87 -0.66 -11.26
CA ARG A 70 9.48 -0.32 -12.56
C ARG A 70 10.97 0.06 -12.54
N ALA A 71 11.69 -0.09 -11.42
CA ALA A 71 13.13 0.19 -11.34
C ALA A 71 13.98 -1.06 -11.54
#